data_AF-K1QSD5-F1
#
_entry.id   AF-K1QSD5-F1
#
_cell.length_a   1.000
_cell.length_b   1.000
_cell.length_c   1.000
_cell.angle_alpha   90.00
_cell.angle_beta   90.00
_cell.angle_gamma   90.00
#
_symmetry.space_group_name_H-M   'P 1'
#
loop_
_entity.id
_entity.type
_entity.pdbx_description
1 polymer ?
#
loop_
_entity_poly.entity_id
_entity_poly.type
_entity_poly.pdbx_seq_one_letter_code
_entity_poly.pdbx_strand_id
1 'polypeptide(L)'
;MQDILENKCVQVPMFQEKLRTSKQSTIFVEATFNDEWGSGLDRQGTLNTKPEHWPGSNKLGLLLKKMAKKVTKRKLSDIVNRKQGNSNRDQSRQLNIVQMLKQLRTASDSDVSGCNTDSDSSSDEGK
;
A
#
# COMPACT_ATOMS: atom_id res chain seq x y z
N MET A 1 16.39 19.04 2.58
CA MET A 1 16.89 17.78 1.98
C MET A 1 16.09 16.55 2.41
N GLN A 2 15.82 16.34 3.70
CA GLN A 2 15.06 15.18 4.16
C GLN A 2 13.69 15.04 3.47
N ASP A 3 12.90 16.11 3.41
CA ASP A 3 11.55 16.08 2.79
C ASP A 3 11.60 15.71 1.31
N ILE A 4 12.65 16.13 0.59
CA ILE A 4 12.87 15.79 -0.81
C ILE A 4 13.11 14.27 -0.96
N LEU A 5 13.92 13.68 -0.07
CA LEU A 5 14.16 12.23 -0.08
C LEU A 5 12.89 11.47 0.30
N GLU A 6 12.13 11.96 1.29
CA GLU A 6 10.83 11.38 1.70
C GLU A 6 9.84 11.38 0.53
N ASN A 7 9.71 12.51 -0.17
CA ASN A 7 8.88 12.61 -1.37
C ASN A 7 9.38 11.68 -2.49
N LYS A 8 10.69 11.60 -2.72
CA LYS A 8 11.28 10.68 -3.70
C LYS A 8 10.96 9.22 -3.38
N CYS A 9 10.91 8.86 -2.09
CA CYS A 9 10.52 7.53 -1.64
C CYS A 9 9.05 7.20 -1.89
N VAL A 10 8.17 8.21 -1.94
CA VAL A 10 6.77 8.03 -2.32
C VAL A 10 6.62 7.98 -3.84
N GLN A 11 7.33 8.85 -4.57
CA GLN A 11 7.15 9.03 -6.00
C GLN A 11 7.87 8.00 -6.87
N VAL A 12 8.97 7.39 -6.36
CA VAL A 12 9.82 6.48 -7.14
C VAL A 12 9.82 5.08 -6.49
N PRO A 13 8.96 4.15 -6.94
CA PRO A 13 8.82 2.82 -6.33
C PRO A 13 10.14 2.03 -6.27
N MET A 14 10.94 2.11 -7.33
CA MET A 14 12.25 1.44 -7.37
C MET A 14 13.22 1.95 -6.29
N PHE A 15 13.18 3.25 -5.99
CA PHE A 15 14.01 3.84 -4.94
C PHE A 15 13.55 3.36 -3.56
N GLN A 16 12.23 3.34 -3.32
CA GLN A 16 11.65 2.79 -2.10
C GLN A 16 12.03 1.31 -1.92
N GLU A 17 11.93 0.51 -2.97
CA GLU A 17 12.23 -0.93 -2.95
C GLU A 17 13.70 -1.19 -2.61
N LYS A 18 14.62 -0.42 -3.18
CA LYS A 18 16.06 -0.50 -2.84
C LYS A 18 16.33 -0.16 -1.38
N LEU A 19 15.68 0.88 -0.84
CA LEU A 19 15.81 1.20 0.58
C LEU A 19 15.21 0.09 1.46
N ARG A 20 14.06 -0.46 1.06
CA ARG A 20 13.34 -1.52 1.77
C ARG A 20 14.12 -2.83 1.86
N THR A 21 14.85 -3.19 0.81
CA THR A 21 15.60 -4.45 0.70
C THR A 21 17.03 -4.35 1.23
N SER A 22 17.50 -3.14 1.55
CA SER A 22 18.83 -2.94 2.13
C SER A 22 18.98 -3.64 3.49
N LYS A 23 20.18 -4.14 3.77
CA LYS A 23 20.50 -4.75 5.07
C LYS A 23 20.65 -3.66 6.13
N GLN A 24 20.36 -3.98 7.38
CA GLN A 24 20.53 -3.03 8.49
C GLN A 24 21.99 -2.56 8.66
N SER A 25 22.95 -3.41 8.28
CA SER A 25 24.38 -3.12 8.28
C SER A 25 24.86 -2.33 7.05
N THR A 26 24.00 -2.10 6.05
CA THR A 26 24.36 -1.34 4.84
C THR A 26 24.74 0.10 5.21
N ILE A 27 25.81 0.59 4.57
CA ILE A 27 26.23 1.98 4.59
C ILE A 27 25.90 2.55 3.21
N PHE A 28 25.07 3.59 3.19
CA PHE A 28 24.84 4.40 2.00
C PHE A 28 25.89 5.50 1.99
N VAL A 29 26.48 5.77 0.82
CA VAL A 29 27.49 6.81 0.66
C VAL A 29 27.48 7.33 -0.77
N GLU A 30 27.66 8.63 -0.91
CA GLU A 30 27.98 9.28 -2.17
C GLU A 30 29.50 9.46 -2.25
N ALA A 31 30.15 8.77 -3.19
CA ALA A 31 31.60 8.77 -3.35
C ALA A 31 32.06 9.96 -4.21
N THR A 32 32.03 11.14 -3.62
CA THR A 32 32.45 12.40 -4.23
C THR A 32 33.36 13.16 -3.27
N PHE A 33 34.15 14.11 -3.79
CA PHE A 33 34.97 15.04 -3.01
C PHE A 33 34.15 16.11 -2.25
N ASN A 34 32.89 15.82 -1.94
CA ASN A 34 32.06 16.68 -1.12
C ASN A 34 32.13 16.24 0.34
N ASP A 35 32.63 17.12 1.20
CA ASP A 35 32.87 16.80 2.61
C ASP A 35 31.62 16.91 3.50
N GLU A 36 30.50 17.40 2.98
CA GLU A 36 29.26 17.55 3.75
C GLU A 36 28.27 16.41 3.47
N TRP A 37 27.95 16.19 2.20
CA TRP A 37 26.93 15.25 1.74
C TRP A 37 27.50 13.89 1.35
N GLY A 38 28.77 13.83 0.92
CA GLY A 38 29.48 12.63 0.49
C GLY A 38 30.59 12.17 1.44
N SER A 39 31.45 11.27 0.97
CA SER A 39 32.61 10.76 1.69
C SER A 39 33.83 11.71 1.66
N GLY A 40 33.81 12.74 0.82
CA GLY A 40 35.00 13.57 0.55
C GLY A 40 36.09 12.83 -0.22
N LEU A 41 35.78 11.66 -0.79
CA LEU A 41 36.69 10.81 -1.55
C LEU A 41 36.04 10.37 -2.85
N ASP A 42 36.85 10.01 -3.84
CA ASP A 42 36.37 9.32 -5.02
C ASP A 42 35.89 7.90 -4.70
N ARG A 43 35.41 7.18 -5.72
CA ARG A 43 34.91 5.81 -5.56
C ARG A 43 35.96 4.85 -4.99
N GLN A 44 37.22 4.94 -5.43
CA GLN A 44 38.26 4.05 -4.94
C GLN A 44 38.68 4.41 -3.52
N GLY A 45 38.88 5.69 -3.22
CA GLY A 45 39.17 6.16 -1.86
C GLY A 45 38.08 5.77 -0.87
N THR A 46 36.80 5.90 -1.26
CA THR A 46 35.65 5.54 -0.41
C THR A 46 35.62 4.05 -0.08
N LEU A 47 35.94 3.17 -1.04
CA LEU A 47 35.94 1.72 -0.83
C LEU A 47 37.14 1.25 0.02
N ASN A 48 38.30 1.88 -0.13
CA ASN A 48 39.53 1.49 0.54
C ASN A 48 39.75 2.16 1.90
N THR A 49 38.93 3.17 2.24
CA THR A 49 39.00 3.89 3.51
C THR A 49 37.83 3.50 4.39
N LYS A 50 38.09 3.20 5.66
CA LYS A 50 37.01 2.91 6.61
C LYS A 50 36.12 4.16 6.79
N PRO A 51 34.80 4.01 6.99
CA PRO A 51 33.88 5.14 7.14
C PRO A 51 34.26 6.14 8.24
N GLU A 52 34.86 5.68 9.33
CA GLU A 52 35.34 6.52 10.43
C GLU A 52 36.53 7.43 10.06
N HIS A 53 37.20 7.16 8.93
CA HIS A 53 38.32 7.94 8.42
C HIS A 53 37.97 8.69 7.12
N TRP A 54 36.70 8.71 6.71
CA TRP A 54 36.29 9.55 5.59
C TRP A 54 36.41 11.03 5.99
N PRO A 55 37.00 11.88 5.13
CA PRO A 55 37.02 13.33 5.36
C PRO A 55 35.61 13.92 5.35
N GLY A 56 34.70 13.35 4.56
CA GLY A 56 33.31 13.79 4.46
C GLY A 56 32.36 13.22 5.51
N SER A 57 31.37 14.02 5.88
CA SER A 57 30.36 13.72 6.90
C SER A 57 29.28 12.73 6.42
N ASN A 58 29.17 12.48 5.12
CA ASN A 58 28.18 11.59 4.50
C ASN A 58 26.74 11.84 4.99
N LYS A 59 26.32 13.11 5.10
CA LYS A 59 24.97 13.46 5.60
C LYS A 59 23.87 12.83 4.76
N LEU A 60 24.07 12.68 3.45
CA LEU A 60 23.11 12.03 2.56
C LEU A 60 22.92 10.56 2.93
N GLY A 61 24.01 9.82 3.07
CA GLY A 61 23.97 8.41 3.46
C GLY A 61 23.30 8.16 4.81
N LEU A 62 23.54 9.04 5.78
CA LEU A 62 22.88 8.99 7.09
C LEU A 62 21.36 9.21 6.99
N LEU A 63 20.91 10.15 6.17
CA LEU A 63 19.47 10.36 5.92
C LEU A 63 18.83 9.15 5.23
N LEU A 64 19.48 8.59 4.20
CA LEU A 64 19.02 7.38 3.52
C LEU A 64 18.90 6.19 4.49
N LYS A 65 19.87 6.02 5.41
CA LYS A 65 19.82 4.99 6.45
C LYS A 65 18.65 5.18 7.41
N LYS A 66 18.36 6.42 7.84
CA LYS A 66 17.18 6.73 8.68
C LYS A 66 15.88 6.40 7.93
N MET A 67 15.82 6.73 6.65
CA MET A 67 14.66 6.44 5.81
C MET A 67 14.45 4.95 5.57
N ALA A 68 15.49 4.19 5.28
CA ALA A 68 15.41 2.74 5.13
C ALA A 68 14.80 2.09 6.38
N LYS A 69 15.20 2.54 7.59
CA LYS A 69 14.58 2.10 8.85
C LYS A 69 13.09 2.46 8.93
N LYS A 70 12.68 3.67 8.52
CA LYS A 70 11.26 4.09 8.50
C LYS A 70 10.44 3.19 7.57
N VAL A 71 10.93 2.90 6.36
CA VAL A 71 10.24 2.07 5.37
C VAL A 71 10.10 0.62 5.84
N THR A 72 11.15 0.05 6.40
CA THR A 72 11.11 -1.33 6.93
C THR A 72 10.17 -1.48 8.12
N LYS A 73 10.10 -0.49 9.02
CA LYS A 73 9.16 -0.49 10.16
C LYS A 73 7.69 -0.50 9.72
N ARG A 74 7.32 0.27 8.68
CA ARG A 74 5.96 0.27 8.13
C ARG A 74 5.51 -1.12 7.67
N LYS A 75 6.41 -1.89 7.04
CA LYS A 75 6.13 -3.28 6.67
C LYS A 75 5.82 -4.16 7.89
N LEU A 76 6.60 -4.01 8.97
CA LEU A 76 6.37 -4.79 10.19
C LEU A 76 5.01 -4.45 10.80
N SER A 77 4.63 -3.17 10.88
CA SER A 77 3.28 -2.81 11.34
C SER A 77 2.19 -3.34 10.41
N ASP A 78 2.37 -3.28 9.08
CA ASP A 78 1.39 -3.81 8.12
C ASP A 78 1.28 -5.35 8.15
N ILE A 79 2.34 -6.05 8.57
CA ILE A 79 2.32 -7.50 8.80
C ILE A 79 1.67 -7.83 10.15
N VAL A 80 2.00 -7.10 11.21
CA VAL A 80 1.44 -7.30 12.56
C VAL A 80 -0.07 -7.02 12.57
N ASN A 81 -0.50 -5.94 11.92
CA ASN A 81 -1.92 -5.60 11.76
C ASN A 81 -2.67 -6.66 10.94
N ARG A 82 -2.03 -7.24 9.92
CA ARG A 82 -2.61 -8.38 9.18
C ARG A 82 -2.73 -9.65 10.01
N LYS A 83 -1.82 -9.89 10.96
CA LYS A 83 -1.91 -11.03 11.89
C LYS A 83 -2.97 -10.83 12.97
N GLN A 84 -3.23 -9.60 13.41
CA GLN A 84 -4.28 -9.29 14.38
C GLN A 84 -5.69 -9.23 13.75
N GLY A 85 -5.80 -9.09 12.43
CA GLY A 85 -7.09 -9.13 11.71
C GLY A 85 -7.75 -10.52 11.59
N ASN A 86 -7.19 -11.56 12.22
CA ASN A 86 -7.76 -12.91 12.22
C ASN A 86 -8.44 -13.31 13.54
N SER A 87 -8.70 -12.36 14.46
CA SER A 87 -9.63 -12.65 15.58
C SER A 87 -11.07 -12.57 15.08
N ASN A 88 -11.63 -13.75 14.81
CA ASN A 88 -13.05 -14.03 14.59
C ASN A 88 -13.98 -13.33 15.58
N ARG A 89 -14.41 -12.08 15.31
CA ARG A 89 -15.56 -11.54 16.05
C ARG A 89 -16.51 -10.59 15.33
N ASP A 90 -16.16 -10.07 14.14
CA ASP A 90 -17.05 -9.16 13.40
C ASP A 90 -17.30 -9.54 11.92
N GLN A 91 -16.88 -10.73 11.46
CA GLN A 91 -17.20 -11.21 10.10
C GLN A 91 -18.65 -11.65 9.89
N SER A 92 -19.51 -11.58 10.90
CA SER A 92 -20.91 -12.02 10.80
C SER A 92 -21.84 -11.05 10.06
N ARG A 93 -21.33 -9.91 9.54
CA ARG A 93 -22.17 -8.88 8.88
C ARG A 93 -21.80 -8.52 7.45
N GLN A 94 -20.70 -9.01 6.90
CA GLN A 94 -20.36 -8.75 5.49
C GLN A 94 -20.77 -9.94 4.64
N LEU A 95 -22.04 -9.96 4.22
CA LEU A 95 -22.50 -10.91 3.21
C LEU A 95 -21.73 -10.66 1.91
N ASN A 96 -21.25 -11.74 1.30
CA ASN A 96 -20.55 -11.69 0.03
C ASN A 96 -21.45 -11.04 -1.02
N ILE A 97 -20.97 -10.02 -1.74
CA ILE A 97 -21.74 -9.26 -2.75
C ILE A 97 -22.45 -10.20 -3.74
N VAL A 98 -21.85 -11.33 -4.08
CA VAL A 98 -22.43 -12.33 -4.97
C VAL A 98 -23.69 -12.99 -4.36
N GLN A 99 -23.70 -13.23 -3.05
CA GLN A 99 -24.87 -13.76 -2.35
C GLN A 99 -26.00 -12.72 -2.27
N MET A 100 -25.68 -11.44 -2.03
CA MET A 100 -26.69 -10.36 -2.04
C MET A 100 -27.33 -10.21 -3.42
N LEU A 101 -26.52 -10.18 -4.50
CA LEU A 101 -27.04 -10.09 -5.87
C LEU A 101 -27.91 -11.30 -6.23
N LYS A 102 -27.58 -12.48 -5.72
CA LYS A 102 -28.39 -13.68 -5.92
C LYS A 102 -29.72 -13.62 -5.17
N GLN A 103 -29.73 -13.15 -3.92
CA GLN A 103 -30.94 -12.96 -3.13
C GLN A 103 -31.90 -11.93 -3.73
N LEU A 104 -31.36 -10.81 -4.25
CA LEU A 104 -32.18 -9.79 -4.92
C LEU A 104 -32.84 -10.34 -6.18
N ARG A 105 -32.13 -11.16 -6.97
CA ARG A 105 -32.72 -11.81 -8.15
C ARG A 105 -33.82 -12.81 -7.79
N THR A 106 -33.64 -13.59 -6.73
CA THR A 106 -34.66 -14.56 -6.30
C THR A 106 -35.87 -13.91 -5.62
N ALA A 107 -35.69 -12.77 -4.96
CA ALA A 107 -36.78 -12.02 -4.34
C ALA A 107 -37.62 -11.24 -5.37
N SER A 108 -37.06 -10.89 -6.53
CA SER A 108 -37.81 -10.27 -7.62
C SER A 108 -38.75 -11.23 -8.37
N ASP A 109 -38.60 -12.54 -8.22
CA ASP A 109 -39.43 -13.55 -8.91
C ASP A 109 -40.58 -14.12 -8.05
N SER A 110 -40.71 -13.71 -6.77
CA SER A 110 -41.60 -14.40 -5.82
C SER A 110 -42.89 -13.68 -5.41
N ASP A 111 -43.29 -12.57 -6.03
CA ASP A 111 -44.58 -11.92 -5.75
C ASP A 111 -45.39 -11.61 -7.01
N VAL A 112 -45.91 -12.67 -7.65
CA VAL A 112 -47.16 -12.61 -8.42
C VAL A 112 -48.06 -13.78 -8.02
N SER A 113 -48.40 -13.86 -6.72
CA SER A 113 -49.54 -14.66 -6.25
C SER A 113 -50.82 -13.84 -6.43
N GLY A 114 -51.71 -14.33 -7.29
CA GLY A 114 -52.81 -13.55 -7.87
C GLY A 114 -54.04 -13.32 -7.01
N CYS A 115 -54.88 -12.40 -7.47
CA CYS A 115 -56.32 -12.45 -7.29
C CYS A 115 -56.98 -12.56 -8.68
N ASN A 116 -57.55 -13.72 -8.97
CA ASN A 116 -58.54 -13.89 -10.03
C ASN A 116 -59.92 -13.57 -9.44
N THR A 117 -60.77 -12.84 -10.15
CA THR A 117 -62.21 -13.12 -10.18
C THR A 117 -62.81 -12.61 -11.49
N ASP A 118 -63.45 -13.53 -12.20
CA ASP A 118 -64.09 -13.38 -13.50
C ASP A 118 -65.37 -12.53 -13.48
N SER A 119 -65.80 -12.13 -14.69
CA SER A 119 -67.15 -11.70 -15.11
C SER A 119 -67.52 -10.23 -14.91
N ASP A 120 -67.59 -9.45 -16.00
CA ASP A 120 -68.88 -9.31 -16.67
C ASP A 120 -68.78 -8.84 -18.12
N SER A 121 -69.65 -9.43 -18.93
CA SER A 121 -69.89 -9.23 -20.35
C SER A 121 -70.54 -7.89 -20.63
N SER A 122 -70.09 -7.15 -21.64
CA SER A 122 -70.93 -6.21 -22.39
C SER A 122 -70.29 -5.87 -23.73
N SER A 123 -70.68 -6.62 -24.75
CA SER A 123 -70.62 -6.18 -26.14
C SER A 123 -71.53 -4.95 -26.33
N ASP A 124 -71.06 -3.92 -27.03
CA ASP A 124 -71.98 -2.98 -27.68
C ASP A 124 -71.37 -2.51 -29.02
N GLU A 125 -71.89 -3.08 -30.10
CA GLU A 125 -71.85 -2.48 -31.43
C GLU A 125 -73.16 -1.68 -31.61
N GLY A 126 -73.06 -0.43 -32.05
CA GLY A 126 -74.15 0.19 -32.81
C GLY A 126 -74.38 1.68 -32.59
N LYS A 127 -73.76 2.52 -33.42
CA LYS A 127 -74.43 3.30 -34.48
C LYS A 127 -73.46 4.14 -35.29
#